data_AF-A0AA37RPE1-F1
#
_entry.id   AF-A0AA37RPE1-F1
#
_cell.length_a   1.000
_cell.length_b   1.000
_cell.length_c   1.000
_cell.angle_alpha   90.00
_cell.angle_beta   90.00
_cell.angle_gamma   90.00
#
_symmetry.space_group_name_H-M   'P 1'
#
loop_
_entity.id
_entity.type
_entity.pdbx_description
1 polymer ?
#
loop_
_entity_poly.entity_id
_entity_poly.type
_entity_poly.pdbx_seq_one_letter_code
_entity_poly.pdbx_strand_id
1 'polypeptide(L)'
;MSTSVARPYVQHAEKGSATALRSNDMKTYQVRAGDTLSLIALREYGDGTLYPVIARQNQMNNPDVIGVGEELLVPYVTMRHHFTTPDSTDVRSKLTLHYYGTADTRVQLIWEIVNGVAQREIQSGAWLLVPDLADVGHHTVVAPETFDSLADRWYGDVHLAEVIRLANDIPSGSDTTDGQVLIVPRLNRRVHVAGDTLESLCREQYGDAEVATRIAVVAAANRIGDLNAVISNQVIYFPS
;
A
#
# COMPACT_ATOMS: atom_id res chain seq x y z
N MET A 1 9.54 -26.43 -51.95
CA MET A 1 8.64 -26.43 -50.78
C MET A 1 9.35 -27.10 -49.63
N SER A 2 9.71 -26.34 -48.60
CA SER A 2 9.71 -26.75 -47.18
C SER A 2 10.44 -25.68 -46.37
N THR A 3 9.63 -24.87 -45.72
CA THR A 3 9.95 -23.96 -44.64
C THR A 3 10.54 -24.73 -43.45
N SER A 4 11.63 -24.23 -42.87
CA SER A 4 11.98 -24.57 -41.48
C SER A 4 12.24 -23.29 -40.72
N VAL A 5 11.39 -23.08 -39.73
CA VAL A 5 11.19 -21.87 -38.95
C VAL A 5 12.28 -21.78 -37.89
N ALA A 6 12.80 -20.58 -37.70
CA ALA A 6 13.71 -20.21 -36.63
C ALA A 6 13.14 -20.62 -35.27
N ARG A 7 13.95 -21.31 -34.46
CA ARG A 7 13.70 -21.49 -33.03
C ARG A 7 14.19 -20.23 -32.30
N PRO A 8 13.35 -19.50 -31.55
CA PRO A 8 13.87 -18.57 -30.58
C PRO A 8 14.29 -19.35 -29.33
N TYR A 9 15.55 -19.21 -28.99
CA TYR A 9 16.10 -19.48 -27.67
C TYR A 9 15.87 -18.23 -26.82
N VAL A 10 15.03 -18.31 -25.78
CA VAL A 10 15.24 -17.52 -24.56
C VAL A 10 14.93 -18.43 -23.38
N GLN A 11 15.92 -18.53 -22.51
CA GLN A 11 15.98 -19.32 -21.31
C GLN A 11 15.87 -18.34 -20.12
N HIS A 12 15.21 -18.81 -19.05
CA HIS A 12 15.29 -18.31 -17.67
C HIS A 12 14.58 -16.99 -17.32
N ALA A 13 13.36 -17.12 -16.78
CA ALA A 13 12.95 -16.32 -15.64
C ALA A 13 13.17 -17.20 -14.39
N GLU A 14 14.24 -16.92 -13.65
CA GLU A 14 14.39 -17.45 -12.29
C GLU A 14 13.25 -16.92 -11.43
N LYS A 15 12.66 -17.83 -10.64
CA LYS A 15 11.59 -17.56 -9.68
C LYS A 15 12.00 -16.38 -8.80
N GLY A 16 11.25 -15.30 -8.89
CA GLY A 16 11.46 -14.08 -8.11
C GLY A 16 11.56 -14.38 -6.62
N SER A 17 12.61 -13.82 -6.00
CA SER A 17 12.73 -13.72 -4.55
C SER A 17 11.68 -12.72 -4.03
N ALA A 18 10.44 -13.20 -3.91
CA ALA A 18 9.36 -12.56 -3.16
C ALA A 18 9.53 -12.71 -1.62
N THR A 19 10.68 -13.22 -1.17
CA THR A 19 10.93 -13.66 0.21
C THR A 19 11.64 -12.64 1.10
N ALA A 20 12.06 -11.48 0.59
CA ALA A 20 12.84 -10.50 1.36
C ALA A 20 12.06 -9.26 1.87
N LEU A 21 10.78 -9.10 1.53
CA LEU A 21 9.93 -8.02 2.07
C LEU A 21 9.12 -8.44 3.32
N ARG A 22 9.39 -9.62 3.90
CA ARG A 22 8.67 -10.09 5.10
C ARG A 22 9.27 -9.49 6.37
N SER A 23 9.02 -8.21 6.61
CA SER A 23 9.21 -7.65 7.95
C SER A 23 8.16 -6.56 8.22
N ASN A 24 7.06 -7.04 8.81
CA ASN A 24 6.05 -6.31 9.59
C ASN A 24 4.87 -5.65 8.84
N ASP A 25 4.24 -6.38 7.92
CA ASP A 25 2.98 -5.95 7.28
C ASP A 25 1.73 -6.27 8.12
N MET A 26 1.93 -6.80 9.32
CA MET A 26 0.86 -7.19 10.22
C MET A 26 1.24 -6.84 11.65
N LYS A 27 0.40 -6.04 12.30
CA LYS A 27 0.57 -5.61 13.68
C LYS A 27 -0.29 -6.48 14.59
N THR A 28 0.26 -6.93 15.71
CA THR A 28 -0.54 -7.52 16.78
C THR A 28 -1.05 -6.40 17.69
N TYR A 29 -2.35 -6.31 17.86
CA TYR A 29 -3.02 -5.32 18.71
C TYR A 29 -3.74 -6.03 19.85
N GLN A 30 -3.43 -5.66 21.10
CA GLN A 30 -4.17 -6.14 22.25
C GLN A 30 -5.36 -5.24 22.56
N VAL A 31 -6.56 -5.81 22.52
CA VAL A 31 -7.83 -5.12 22.77
C VAL A 31 -7.85 -4.51 24.16
N ARG A 32 -8.20 -3.21 24.24
CA ARG A 32 -8.27 -2.45 25.49
C ARG A 32 -9.72 -2.24 25.90
N ALA A 33 -9.94 -1.92 27.17
CA ALA A 33 -11.26 -1.59 27.68
C ALA A 33 -11.87 -0.41 26.90
N GLY A 34 -13.08 -0.61 26.37
CA GLY A 34 -13.79 0.40 25.57
C GLY A 34 -13.46 0.41 24.08
N ASP A 35 -12.60 -0.50 23.60
CA ASP A 35 -12.37 -0.64 22.17
C ASP A 35 -13.57 -1.25 21.45
N THR A 36 -13.76 -0.82 20.21
CA THR A 36 -14.56 -1.50 19.18
C THR A 36 -13.66 -1.70 17.96
N LEU A 37 -13.98 -2.64 17.07
CA LEU A 37 -13.20 -2.79 15.83
C LEU A 37 -13.20 -1.51 14.98
N SER A 38 -14.29 -0.74 14.99
CA SER A 38 -14.37 0.55 14.29
C SER A 38 -13.46 1.61 14.90
N LEU A 39 -13.33 1.66 16.23
CA LEU A 39 -12.39 2.57 16.90
C LEU A 39 -10.93 2.14 16.68
N ILE A 40 -10.66 0.83 16.65
CA ILE A 40 -9.33 0.31 16.31
C ILE A 40 -9.01 0.67 14.85
N ALA A 41 -9.89 0.38 13.90
CA ALA A 41 -9.70 0.73 12.49
C ALA A 41 -9.56 2.24 12.27
N LEU A 42 -10.29 3.07 13.02
CA LEU A 42 -10.13 4.52 12.96
C LEU A 42 -8.73 4.96 13.42
N ARG A 43 -8.16 4.33 14.45
CA ARG A 43 -6.81 4.64 14.94
C ARG A 43 -5.72 4.14 13.99
N GLU A 44 -5.89 2.93 13.47
CA GLU A 44 -4.86 2.26 12.67
C GLU A 44 -4.89 2.67 11.20
N TYR A 45 -6.08 2.95 10.65
CA TYR A 45 -6.26 3.27 9.23
C TYR A 45 -6.83 4.67 8.98
N GLY A 46 -7.17 5.44 10.03
CA GLY A 46 -7.84 6.74 9.90
C GLY A 46 -9.28 6.67 9.38
N ASP A 47 -9.81 5.46 9.16
CA ASP A 47 -11.14 5.20 8.62
C ASP A 47 -11.79 4.04 9.39
N GLY A 48 -12.70 4.37 10.31
CA GLY A 48 -13.43 3.38 11.10
C GLY A 48 -14.30 2.44 10.28
N THR A 49 -14.62 2.78 9.03
CA THR A 49 -15.38 1.89 8.11
C THR A 49 -14.53 0.73 7.59
N LEU A 50 -13.21 0.76 7.79
CA LEU A 50 -12.29 -0.33 7.44
C LEU A 50 -12.19 -1.43 8.50
N TYR A 51 -13.02 -1.39 9.56
CA TYR A 51 -13.10 -2.49 10.53
C TYR A 51 -13.31 -3.89 9.91
N PRO A 52 -14.00 -4.07 8.76
CA PRO A 52 -14.14 -5.38 8.15
C PRO A 52 -12.79 -5.98 7.74
N VAL A 53 -11.78 -5.16 7.43
CA VAL A 53 -10.42 -5.63 7.11
C VAL A 53 -9.87 -6.44 8.30
N ILE A 54 -9.98 -5.90 9.52
CA ILE A 54 -9.53 -6.56 10.76
C ILE A 54 -10.37 -7.82 11.01
N ALA A 55 -11.70 -7.71 10.89
CA ALA A 55 -12.60 -8.84 11.13
C ALA A 55 -12.33 -10.02 10.17
N ARG A 56 -12.09 -9.74 8.88
CA ARG A 56 -11.78 -10.77 7.88
C ARG A 56 -10.41 -11.41 8.13
N GLN A 57 -9.40 -10.61 8.48
CA GLN A 57 -8.07 -11.13 8.80
C GLN A 57 -8.09 -12.09 10.00
N ASN A 58 -8.88 -11.76 11.03
CA ASN A 58 -9.02 -12.58 12.24
C ASN A 58 -10.14 -13.63 12.14
N GLN A 59 -10.70 -13.84 10.95
CA GLN A 59 -11.75 -14.84 10.69
C GLN A 59 -12.94 -14.74 11.67
N MET A 60 -13.33 -13.52 12.03
CA MET A 60 -14.33 -13.28 13.05
C MET A 60 -15.74 -13.57 12.53
N ASN A 61 -16.51 -14.33 13.30
CA ASN A 61 -17.92 -14.61 13.02
C ASN A 61 -18.82 -13.42 13.35
N ASN A 62 -18.52 -12.70 14.45
CA ASN A 62 -19.26 -11.52 14.87
C ASN A 62 -18.28 -10.36 15.16
N PRO A 63 -18.16 -9.37 14.25
CA PRO A 63 -17.29 -8.21 14.43
C PRO A 63 -17.64 -7.30 15.63
N ASP A 64 -18.85 -7.41 16.17
CA ASP A 64 -19.32 -6.58 17.30
C ASP A 64 -18.88 -7.11 18.67
N VAL A 65 -18.24 -8.28 18.71
CA VAL A 65 -17.82 -8.94 19.95
C VAL A 65 -16.30 -9.10 19.95
N ILE A 66 -15.62 -8.24 20.72
CA ILE A 66 -14.19 -8.36 21.03
C ILE A 66 -13.97 -8.31 22.54
N GLY A 67 -13.05 -9.13 23.04
CA GLY A 67 -12.74 -9.24 24.47
C GLY A 67 -11.52 -8.39 24.86
N VAL A 68 -11.56 -7.73 26.02
CA VAL A 68 -10.36 -7.04 26.56
C VAL A 68 -9.24 -8.07 26.77
N GLY A 69 -8.04 -7.74 26.29
CA GLY A 69 -6.88 -8.63 26.33
C GLY A 69 -6.74 -9.57 25.13
N GLU A 70 -7.75 -9.65 24.26
CA GLU A 70 -7.69 -10.39 22.99
C GLU A 70 -6.61 -9.80 22.08
N GLU A 71 -5.84 -10.66 21.43
CA GLU A 71 -4.85 -10.26 20.44
C GLU A 71 -5.45 -10.35 19.04
N LEU A 72 -5.47 -9.21 18.34
CA LEU A 72 -5.95 -9.09 16.97
C LEU A 72 -4.79 -8.87 16.01
N LEU A 73 -4.83 -9.56 14.88
CA LEU A 73 -3.97 -9.31 13.74
C LEU A 73 -4.54 -8.16 12.91
N VAL A 74 -3.83 -7.05 12.88
CA VAL A 74 -4.18 -5.83 12.14
C VAL A 74 -3.28 -5.76 10.91
N PRO A 75 -3.76 -6.10 9.70
CA PRO A 75 -2.96 -6.01 8.49
C PRO A 75 -2.68 -4.55 8.14
N TYR A 76 -1.57 -4.29 7.47
CA TYR A 76 -1.23 -2.93 7.07
C TYR A 76 -2.14 -2.47 5.92
N VAL A 77 -2.87 -1.39 6.17
CA VAL A 77 -3.54 -0.60 5.13
C VAL A 77 -3.03 0.82 5.26
N THR A 78 -2.60 1.43 4.16
CA THR A 78 -2.21 2.84 4.17
C THR A 78 -3.28 3.71 4.82
N MET A 79 -2.86 4.47 5.83
CA MET A 79 -3.74 5.34 6.60
C MET A 79 -4.47 6.32 5.67
N ARG A 80 -5.72 6.63 6.02
CA ARG A 80 -6.58 7.56 5.30
C ARG A 80 -6.85 8.80 6.13
N HIS A 81 -6.80 9.96 5.50
CA HIS A 81 -7.19 11.23 6.09
C HIS A 81 -8.42 11.77 5.36
N HIS A 82 -9.51 12.03 6.10
CA HIS A 82 -10.67 12.71 5.55
C HIS A 82 -10.44 14.23 5.59
N PHE A 83 -10.23 14.81 4.42
CA PHE A 83 -9.90 16.22 4.27
C PHE A 83 -11.17 17.07 4.27
N THR A 84 -11.50 17.74 5.39
CA THR A 84 -12.78 18.46 5.55
C THR A 84 -12.67 19.99 5.51
N THR A 85 -11.47 20.52 5.36
CA THR A 85 -11.21 21.98 5.36
C THR A 85 -10.91 22.49 3.95
N PRO A 86 -11.07 23.79 3.65
CA PRO A 86 -10.57 24.37 2.41
C PRO A 86 -9.06 24.19 2.26
N ASP A 87 -8.59 23.90 1.06
CA ASP A 87 -7.18 23.71 0.77
C ASP A 87 -6.40 25.04 0.84
N SER A 88 -5.21 24.98 1.44
CA SER A 88 -4.27 26.09 1.50
C SER A 88 -2.89 25.57 1.91
N THR A 89 -1.85 26.34 1.60
CA THR A 89 -0.48 26.00 2.00
C THR A 89 -0.34 25.77 3.52
N ASP A 90 -1.03 26.57 4.34
CA ASP A 90 -1.02 26.44 5.80
C ASP A 90 -1.69 25.13 6.25
N VAL A 91 -2.82 24.76 5.65
CA VAL A 91 -3.50 23.49 5.94
C VAL A 91 -2.63 22.29 5.56
N ARG A 92 -1.99 22.31 4.38
CA ARG A 92 -1.10 21.23 3.94
C ARG A 92 0.15 21.10 4.83
N SER A 93 0.72 22.23 5.25
CA SER A 93 1.84 22.26 6.19
C SER A 93 1.45 21.69 7.56
N LYS A 94 0.27 22.06 8.08
CA LYS A 94 -0.28 21.52 9.34
C LYS A 94 -0.58 20.03 9.26
N LEU A 95 -1.10 19.55 8.13
CA LEU A 95 -1.34 18.13 7.89
C LEU A 95 -0.03 17.34 7.91
N THR A 96 1.02 17.88 7.29
CA THR A 96 2.36 17.29 7.29
C THR A 96 2.93 17.25 8.69
N LEU A 97 2.83 18.35 9.44
CA LEU A 97 3.27 18.41 10.84
C LEU A 97 2.52 17.41 11.72
N HIS A 98 1.22 17.24 11.51
CA HIS A 98 0.39 16.31 12.28
C HIS A 98 0.84 14.85 12.13
N TYR A 99 1.08 14.40 10.90
CA TYR A 99 1.39 12.99 10.62
C TYR A 99 2.88 12.66 10.71
N TYR A 100 3.76 13.59 10.34
CA TYR A 100 5.20 13.33 10.23
C TYR A 100 6.03 14.09 11.25
N GLY A 101 5.41 14.95 12.07
CA GLY A 101 6.14 15.76 13.06
C GLY A 101 7.07 16.81 12.47
N THR A 102 6.94 17.12 11.18
CA THR A 102 7.80 18.05 10.44
C THR A 102 7.02 18.94 9.48
N ALA A 103 7.56 20.12 9.19
CA ALA A 103 7.07 21.03 8.14
C ALA A 103 7.95 21.01 6.88
N ASP A 104 8.85 20.03 6.75
CA ASP A 104 9.68 19.85 5.55
C ASP A 104 8.80 19.67 4.31
N THR A 105 8.97 20.54 3.32
CA THR A 105 8.21 20.54 2.07
C THR A 105 8.46 19.29 1.23
N ARG A 106 9.59 18.60 1.41
CA ARG A 106 9.87 17.33 0.73
C ARG A 106 8.98 16.21 1.27
N VAL A 107 8.77 16.19 2.60
CA VAL A 107 7.85 15.23 3.24
C VAL A 107 6.40 15.56 2.88
N GLN A 108 6.06 16.86 2.79
CA GLN A 108 4.76 17.26 2.26
C GLN A 108 4.56 16.75 0.82
N LEU A 109 5.57 16.91 -0.04
CA LEU A 109 5.50 16.49 -1.43
C LEU A 109 5.31 14.96 -1.60
N ILE A 110 5.82 14.15 -0.67
CA ILE A 110 5.61 12.69 -0.68
C ILE A 110 4.12 12.34 -0.68
N TRP A 111 3.36 12.80 0.32
CA TRP A 111 1.94 12.45 0.39
C TRP A 111 1.14 13.17 -0.70
N GLU A 112 1.56 14.36 -1.13
CA GLU A 112 0.93 15.06 -2.25
C GLU A 112 1.07 14.27 -3.57
N ILE A 113 2.24 13.69 -3.85
CA ILE A 113 2.47 12.86 -5.05
C ILE A 113 1.64 11.58 -4.97
N VAL A 114 1.63 10.90 -3.82
CA VAL A 114 0.85 9.66 -3.64
C VAL A 114 -0.63 9.86 -3.94
N ASN A 115 -1.17 11.02 -3.57
CA ASN A 115 -2.57 11.39 -3.81
C ASN A 115 -2.80 12.08 -5.16
N GLY A 116 -1.74 12.38 -5.91
CA GLY A 116 -1.83 13.15 -7.15
C GLY A 116 -2.30 14.60 -6.94
N VAL A 117 -2.04 15.19 -5.77
CA VAL A 117 -2.48 16.55 -5.40
C VAL A 117 -1.35 17.60 -5.35
N ALA A 118 -0.14 17.22 -5.75
CA ALA A 118 1.02 18.13 -5.81
C ALA A 118 0.79 19.37 -6.70
N GLN A 119 -0.05 19.25 -7.74
CA GLN A 119 -0.33 20.33 -8.71
C GLN A 119 -1.83 20.63 -8.86
N ARG A 120 -2.67 20.22 -7.89
CA ARG A 120 -4.11 20.47 -7.92
C ARG A 120 -4.65 20.76 -6.53
N GLU A 121 -5.74 21.49 -6.47
CA GLU A 121 -6.47 21.75 -5.24
C GLU A 121 -7.10 20.47 -4.67
N ILE A 122 -7.05 20.31 -3.35
CA ILE A 122 -7.73 19.25 -2.62
C ILE A 122 -9.16 19.72 -2.30
N GLN A 123 -10.15 19.00 -2.82
CA GLN A 123 -11.55 19.30 -2.54
C GLN A 123 -11.95 18.83 -1.14
N SER A 124 -12.73 19.64 -0.42
CA SER A 124 -13.30 19.22 0.87
C SER A 124 -14.19 17.98 0.69
N GLY A 125 -14.03 17.00 1.57
CA GLY A 125 -14.62 15.66 1.49
C GLY A 125 -13.71 14.61 0.85
N ALA A 126 -12.53 14.98 0.34
CA ALA A 126 -11.58 14.02 -0.22
C ALA A 126 -11.00 13.10 0.87
N TRP A 127 -10.77 11.84 0.50
CA TRP A 127 -9.98 10.91 1.31
C TRP A 127 -8.57 10.82 0.73
N LEU A 128 -7.58 11.17 1.54
CA LEU A 128 -6.17 11.15 1.17
C LEU A 128 -5.48 9.95 1.80
N LEU A 129 -4.59 9.31 1.07
CA LEU A 129 -3.66 8.32 1.59
C LEU A 129 -2.50 9.02 2.30
N VAL A 130 -2.15 8.55 3.49
CA VAL A 130 -1.02 9.04 4.28
C VAL A 130 0.02 7.92 4.34
N PRO A 131 1.06 7.98 3.49
CA PRO A 131 2.15 7.01 3.50
C PRO A 131 2.80 6.93 4.88
N ASP A 132 3.22 5.73 5.28
CA ASP A 132 4.01 5.60 6.51
C ASP A 132 5.51 5.66 6.17
N LEU A 133 6.20 6.60 6.80
CA LEU A 133 7.64 6.81 6.65
C LEU A 133 8.41 6.40 7.91
N ALA A 134 7.70 6.15 9.02
CA ALA A 134 8.27 5.69 10.27
C ALA A 134 8.23 4.15 10.32
N ASP A 135 9.21 3.53 10.96
CA ASP A 135 9.25 2.06 11.15
C ASP A 135 9.05 1.24 9.86
N VAL A 136 9.70 1.72 8.79
CA VAL A 136 9.65 1.13 7.46
C VAL A 136 10.75 0.10 7.22
N GLY A 137 10.49 -0.80 6.27
CA GLY A 137 11.50 -1.74 5.78
C GLY A 137 12.65 -1.02 5.08
N HIS A 138 13.76 -1.73 4.91
CA HIS A 138 14.91 -1.26 4.15
C HIS A 138 15.18 -2.20 2.98
N HIS A 139 15.62 -1.63 1.86
CA HIS A 139 16.03 -2.38 0.69
C HIS A 139 17.47 -2.00 0.33
N THR A 140 18.32 -3.01 0.12
CA THR A 140 19.65 -2.78 -0.45
C THR A 140 19.54 -2.92 -1.95
N VAL A 141 19.81 -1.84 -2.68
CA VAL A 141 19.80 -1.82 -4.14
C VAL A 141 20.79 -2.84 -4.68
N VAL A 142 20.35 -3.64 -5.63
CA VAL A 142 21.16 -4.59 -6.38
C VAL A 142 21.11 -4.21 -7.85
N ALA A 143 22.26 -3.96 -8.47
CA ALA A 143 22.29 -3.66 -9.91
C ALA A 143 21.62 -4.79 -10.73
N PRO A 144 20.78 -4.48 -11.74
CA PRO A 144 20.54 -3.16 -12.35
C PRO A 144 19.23 -2.46 -11.90
N GLU A 145 18.80 -2.62 -10.64
CA GLU A 145 17.56 -1.97 -10.15
C GLU A 145 17.61 -0.44 -10.30
N THR A 146 16.53 0.14 -10.84
CA THR A 146 16.28 1.59 -10.92
C THR A 146 15.14 2.01 -9.98
N PHE A 147 15.03 3.31 -9.64
CA PHE A 147 13.89 3.80 -8.85
C PHE A 147 12.54 3.47 -9.48
N ASP A 148 12.40 3.54 -10.81
CA ASP A 148 11.18 3.18 -11.52
C ASP A 148 10.85 1.70 -11.35
N SER A 149 11.85 0.82 -11.51
CA SER A 149 11.66 -0.62 -11.31
C SER A 149 11.33 -0.97 -9.85
N LEU A 150 11.89 -0.23 -8.89
CA LEU A 150 11.59 -0.39 -7.47
C LEU A 150 10.17 0.10 -7.16
N ALA A 151 9.77 1.26 -7.69
CA ALA A 151 8.43 1.80 -7.50
C ALA A 151 7.34 0.92 -8.11
N ASP A 152 7.57 0.38 -9.31
CA ASP A 152 6.68 -0.62 -9.92
C ASP A 152 6.62 -1.90 -9.08
N ARG A 153 7.77 -2.39 -8.61
CA ARG A 153 7.85 -3.61 -7.80
C ARG A 153 7.26 -3.47 -6.40
N TRP A 154 7.33 -2.30 -5.77
CA TRP A 154 6.78 -2.08 -4.43
C TRP A 154 5.33 -1.63 -4.48
N TYR A 155 5.04 -0.67 -5.35
CA TYR A 155 3.76 0.03 -5.33
C TYR A 155 2.90 -0.17 -6.59
N GLY A 156 3.44 -0.83 -7.63
CA GLY A 156 2.73 -1.06 -8.89
C GLY A 156 2.50 0.22 -9.70
N ASP A 157 3.31 1.24 -9.44
CA ASP A 157 3.20 2.54 -10.11
C ASP A 157 4.59 3.18 -10.19
N VAL A 158 5.16 3.20 -11.40
CA VAL A 158 6.48 3.80 -11.69
C VAL A 158 6.58 5.27 -11.29
N HIS A 159 5.46 6.01 -11.28
CA HIS A 159 5.46 7.44 -10.93
C HIS A 159 5.79 7.67 -9.44
N LEU A 160 5.70 6.63 -8.61
CA LEU A 160 6.09 6.68 -7.20
C LEU A 160 7.60 6.55 -6.98
N ALA A 161 8.42 6.49 -8.04
CA ALA A 161 9.87 6.59 -7.97
C ALA A 161 10.32 7.86 -7.23
N GLU A 162 9.63 8.97 -7.46
CA GLU A 162 9.94 10.23 -6.78
C GLU A 162 9.63 10.19 -5.28
N VAL A 163 8.62 9.41 -4.87
CA VAL A 163 8.34 9.18 -3.44
C VAL A 163 9.51 8.46 -2.77
N ILE A 164 10.09 7.46 -3.44
CA ILE A 164 11.27 6.74 -2.93
C ILE A 164 12.43 7.72 -2.77
N ARG A 165 12.71 8.55 -3.78
CA ARG A 165 13.80 9.52 -3.71
C ARG A 165 13.62 10.52 -2.57
N LEU A 166 12.46 11.16 -2.49
CA LEU A 166 12.17 12.17 -1.46
C LEU A 166 12.28 11.59 -0.05
N ALA A 167 11.78 10.37 0.16
CA ALA A 167 11.84 9.69 1.45
C ALA A 167 13.27 9.32 1.87
N ASN A 168 14.17 9.17 0.91
CA ASN A 168 15.58 8.81 1.13
C ASN A 168 16.53 10.00 1.03
N ASP A 169 16.02 11.23 1.01
CA ASP A 169 16.81 12.46 0.84
C ASP A 169 17.67 12.48 -0.45
N ILE A 170 17.16 11.82 -1.50
CA ILE A 170 17.84 11.71 -2.80
C ILE A 170 17.32 12.80 -3.74
N PRO A 171 18.21 13.55 -4.43
CA PRO A 171 17.78 14.56 -5.40
C PRO A 171 16.97 13.96 -6.55
N SER A 172 15.91 14.66 -6.98
CA SER A 172 15.09 14.28 -8.13
C SER A 172 15.96 14.06 -9.38
N GLY A 173 15.65 13.02 -10.13
CA GLY A 173 16.40 12.63 -11.33
C GLY A 173 17.68 11.82 -11.08
N SER A 174 18.10 11.62 -9.83
CA SER A 174 19.26 10.76 -9.53
C SER A 174 18.96 9.30 -9.83
N ASP A 175 19.99 8.57 -10.25
CA ASP A 175 19.99 7.12 -10.40
C ASP A 175 20.28 6.41 -9.08
N THR A 176 19.91 5.14 -9.02
CA THR A 176 20.27 4.24 -7.93
C THR A 176 21.75 3.91 -7.96
N THR A 177 22.33 3.60 -6.80
CA THR A 177 23.72 3.11 -6.68
C THR A 177 23.72 1.68 -6.13
N ASP A 178 24.51 0.78 -6.70
CA ASP A 178 24.66 -0.60 -6.20
C ASP A 178 25.07 -0.60 -4.72
N GLY A 179 24.38 -1.38 -3.90
CA GLY A 179 24.58 -1.42 -2.44
C GLY A 179 23.97 -0.25 -1.67
N GLN A 180 23.31 0.71 -2.33
CA GLN A 180 22.60 1.79 -1.64
C GLN A 180 21.46 1.22 -0.79
N VAL A 181 21.43 1.58 0.49
CA VAL A 181 20.33 1.21 1.37
C VAL A 181 19.26 2.29 1.30
N LEU A 182 18.04 1.87 0.97
CA LEU A 182 16.86 2.72 0.87
C LEU A 182 15.87 2.35 1.97
N ILE A 183 15.27 3.34 2.62
CA ILE A 183 14.00 3.16 3.29
C ILE A 183 12.91 2.89 2.26
N VAL A 184 11.95 2.05 2.62
CA VAL A 184 10.83 1.66 1.75
C VAL A 184 9.54 2.26 2.32
N PRO A 185 9.11 3.47 1.88
CA PRO A 185 7.84 4.06 2.31
C PRO A 185 6.70 3.05 2.29
N ARG A 186 6.03 2.82 3.42
CA ARG A 186 4.98 1.80 3.45
C ARG A 186 3.72 2.37 2.79
N LEU A 187 3.22 1.63 1.80
CA LEU A 187 2.08 1.96 0.96
C LEU A 187 1.40 0.67 0.48
N ASN A 188 0.08 0.72 0.31
CA ASN A 188 -0.63 -0.34 -0.40
C ASN A 188 -0.12 -0.43 -1.83
N ARG A 189 0.08 -1.64 -2.32
CA ARG A 189 0.43 -1.89 -3.71
C ARG A 189 -0.78 -1.67 -4.62
N ARG A 190 -0.60 -0.97 -5.73
CA ARG A 190 -1.62 -0.73 -6.76
C ARG A 190 -1.54 -1.83 -7.81
N VAL A 191 -2.68 -2.33 -8.24
CA VAL A 191 -2.77 -3.29 -9.34
C VAL A 191 -3.88 -2.86 -10.30
N HIS A 192 -3.56 -2.76 -11.58
CA HIS A 192 -4.53 -2.51 -12.64
C HIS A 192 -5.18 -3.83 -13.07
N VAL A 193 -6.51 -3.88 -13.07
CA VAL A 193 -7.27 -5.05 -13.52
C VAL A 193 -7.19 -5.14 -15.05
N ALA A 194 -6.74 -6.28 -15.59
CA ALA A 194 -6.61 -6.54 -17.02
C ALA A 194 -7.44 -7.77 -17.46
N GLY A 195 -8.72 -7.81 -17.06
CA GLY A 195 -9.59 -8.98 -17.26
C GLY A 195 -9.48 -10.01 -16.13
N ASP A 196 -8.79 -9.66 -15.05
CA ASP A 196 -8.59 -10.49 -13.88
C ASP A 196 -9.82 -10.57 -12.98
N THR A 197 -9.87 -11.65 -12.20
CA THR A 197 -10.75 -11.74 -11.04
C THR A 197 -10.00 -11.27 -9.80
N LEU A 198 -10.74 -10.90 -8.74
CA LEU A 198 -10.08 -10.56 -7.47
C LEU A 198 -9.25 -11.72 -6.92
N GLU A 199 -9.69 -12.96 -7.15
CA GLU A 199 -8.99 -14.18 -6.77
C GLU A 199 -7.67 -14.36 -7.54
N SER A 200 -7.65 -14.21 -8.87
CA SER A 200 -6.43 -14.34 -9.65
C SER A 200 -5.39 -13.29 -9.25
N LEU A 201 -5.83 -12.05 -9.00
CA LEU A 201 -4.94 -11.01 -8.49
C LEU A 201 -4.42 -11.35 -7.09
N CYS A 202 -5.26 -11.85 -6.17
CA CYS A 202 -4.79 -12.25 -4.84
C CYS A 202 -3.76 -13.38 -4.89
N ARG A 203 -3.94 -14.38 -5.76
CA ARG A 203 -2.95 -15.46 -5.94
C ARG A 203 -1.62 -14.93 -6.48
N GLU A 204 -1.68 -13.99 -7.41
CA GLU A 204 -0.47 -13.38 -7.96
C GLU A 204 0.28 -12.57 -6.89
N GLN A 205 -0.43 -11.78 -6.09
CA GLN A 205 0.20 -10.89 -5.11
C GLN A 205 0.63 -11.61 -3.82
N TYR A 206 -0.16 -12.58 -3.32
CA TYR A 206 0.08 -13.22 -2.01
C TYR A 206 0.41 -14.71 -2.09
N GLY A 207 0.27 -15.34 -3.26
CA GLY A 207 0.33 -16.80 -3.43
C GLY A 207 -0.96 -17.51 -3.04
N ASP A 208 -0.91 -18.84 -2.96
CA ASP A 208 -2.09 -19.69 -2.76
C ASP A 208 -2.50 -19.86 -1.29
N ALA A 209 -1.66 -19.44 -0.34
CA ALA A 209 -1.93 -19.58 1.09
C ALA A 209 -3.06 -18.64 1.53
N GLU A 210 -4.06 -19.20 2.23
CA GLU A 210 -5.19 -18.43 2.79
C GLU A 210 -5.91 -17.53 1.77
N VAL A 211 -5.96 -17.94 0.50
CA VAL A 211 -6.46 -17.10 -0.60
C VAL A 211 -7.86 -16.53 -0.33
N ALA A 212 -8.76 -17.30 0.31
CA ALA A 212 -10.10 -16.82 0.66
C ALA A 212 -10.07 -15.66 1.66
N THR A 213 -9.19 -15.72 2.66
CA THR A 213 -8.97 -14.63 3.62
C THR A 213 -8.38 -13.41 2.91
N ARG A 214 -7.38 -13.62 2.03
CA ARG A 214 -6.77 -12.52 1.26
C ARG A 214 -7.77 -11.81 0.35
N ILE A 215 -8.60 -12.57 -0.37
CA ILE A 215 -9.70 -12.01 -1.18
C ILE A 215 -10.63 -11.16 -0.31
N ALA A 216 -11.06 -11.67 0.84
CA ALA A 216 -11.98 -10.95 1.71
C ALA A 216 -11.36 -9.67 2.30
N VAL A 217 -10.07 -9.71 2.67
CA VAL A 217 -9.31 -8.56 3.17
C VAL A 217 -9.13 -7.50 2.09
N VAL A 218 -8.71 -7.88 0.88
CA VAL A 218 -8.58 -6.96 -0.26
C VAL A 218 -9.93 -6.36 -0.64
N ALA A 219 -10.98 -7.18 -0.69
CA ALA A 219 -12.33 -6.70 -0.98
C ALA A 219 -12.78 -5.65 0.04
N ALA A 220 -12.57 -5.90 1.34
CA ALA A 220 -12.87 -4.97 2.41
C ALA A 220 -12.07 -3.66 2.28
N ALA A 221 -10.77 -3.74 2.02
CA ALA A 221 -9.90 -2.56 1.87
C ALA A 221 -10.32 -1.65 0.70
N ASN A 222 -10.87 -2.25 -0.37
CA ASN A 222 -11.32 -1.57 -1.57
C ASN A 222 -12.84 -1.30 -1.59
N ARG A 223 -13.56 -1.62 -0.50
CA ARG A 223 -15.03 -1.49 -0.40
C ARG A 223 -15.80 -2.22 -1.52
N ILE A 224 -15.30 -3.39 -1.90
CA ILE A 224 -15.90 -4.26 -2.91
C ILE A 224 -16.90 -5.19 -2.22
N GLY A 225 -18.19 -5.03 -2.51
CA GLY A 225 -19.25 -5.88 -1.98
C GLY A 225 -19.46 -7.16 -2.80
N ASP A 226 -19.36 -7.06 -4.14
CA ASP A 226 -19.43 -8.19 -5.05
C ASP A 226 -18.04 -8.49 -5.63
N LEU A 227 -17.51 -9.65 -5.29
CA LEU A 227 -16.15 -10.08 -5.66
C LEU A 227 -16.00 -10.27 -7.18
N ASN A 228 -17.10 -10.44 -7.90
CA ASN A 228 -17.12 -10.59 -9.36
C ASN A 228 -17.31 -9.26 -10.10
N ALA A 229 -17.49 -8.14 -9.38
CA ALA A 229 -17.72 -6.83 -9.97
C ALA A 229 -16.45 -6.03 -10.26
N VAL A 230 -15.26 -6.65 -10.16
CA VAL A 230 -14.01 -6.01 -10.61
C VAL A 230 -14.02 -5.86 -12.13
N ILE A 231 -13.64 -4.68 -12.62
CA ILE A 231 -13.70 -4.34 -14.05
C ILE A 231 -12.33 -3.90 -14.57
N SER A 232 -12.07 -4.15 -15.86
CA SER A 232 -10.81 -3.74 -16.49
C SER A 232 -10.52 -2.26 -16.30
N ASN A 233 -9.24 -1.94 -16.11
CA ASN A 233 -8.68 -0.62 -15.77
C ASN A 233 -9.02 -0.10 -14.37
N GLN A 234 -9.81 -0.80 -13.57
CA GLN A 234 -9.92 -0.50 -12.15
C GLN A 234 -8.56 -0.66 -11.47
N VAL A 235 -8.23 0.25 -10.55
CA VAL A 235 -7.08 0.11 -9.66
C VAL A 235 -7.55 -0.50 -8.36
N ILE A 236 -6.91 -1.59 -7.95
CA ILE A 236 -7.11 -2.27 -6.67
C ILE A 236 -5.90 -2.02 -5.80
N TYR A 237 -6.15 -1.66 -4.54
CA TYR A 237 -5.12 -1.48 -3.52
C TYR A 237 -4.98 -2.76 -2.71
N PHE A 238 -3.79 -3.34 -2.74
CA PHE A 238 -3.42 -4.55 -2.01
C PHE A 238 -2.77 -4.13 -0.69
N PRO A 239 -3.43 -4.39 0.46
CA PRO A 239 -2.79 -4.31 1.78
C PRO A 239 -1.51 -5.14 1.80
N SER A 240 -0.49 -4.69 2.52
CA SER A 240 0.75 -5.49 2.66
C SER A 240 0.50 -6.69 3.57
#